data_AF-M2YBU8-F1
#
_entry.id   AF-M2YBU8-F1
#
_cell.length_a   1.000
_cell.length_b   1.000
_cell.length_c   1.000
_cell.angle_alpha   90.00
_cell.angle_beta   90.00
_cell.angle_gamma   90.00
#
_symmetry.space_group_name_H-M   'P 1'
#
loop_
_entity.id
_entity.type
_entity.pdbx_description
1 polymer ?
#
loop_
_entity_poly.entity_id
_entity_poly.type
_entity_poly.pdbx_seq_one_letter_code
_entity_poly.pdbx_strand_id
1 'polypeptide(L)'
;MVTAVVIVVVLVVVLVAVFVVGFNRLRRADVLAQEALGGIDVQLSRRADLVPNLVSTVRGYAAHEKSVFEEVTAARTAASRAASGGTVAEKAQADARLEKAVFDVLAVAENYPDLKASANFLDLQRQLGETEDQLAFARQYYNDAAGRLNTSLKTIPWMFFAGPAGVREREFYTAPAGTELPPTVSF
;
A
#
# COMPACT_ATOMS: atom_id res chain seq x y z
N MET A 1 -47.51 -33.28 -13.62
CA MET A 1 -46.83 -33.33 -12.31
C MET A 1 -45.33 -33.56 -12.46
N VAL A 2 -44.88 -34.63 -13.14
CA VAL A 2 -43.44 -34.93 -13.34
C VAL A 2 -42.67 -33.78 -14.01
N THR A 3 -43.20 -33.19 -15.07
CA THR A 3 -42.56 -32.04 -15.77
C THR A 3 -42.38 -30.82 -14.89
N ALA A 4 -43.37 -30.47 -14.07
CA ALA A 4 -43.27 -29.36 -13.11
C ALA A 4 -42.20 -29.63 -12.04
N VAL A 5 -42.11 -30.86 -11.54
CA VAL A 5 -41.07 -31.27 -10.58
C VAL A 5 -39.68 -31.15 -11.21
N VAL A 6 -39.51 -31.61 -12.46
CA VAL A 6 -38.23 -31.49 -13.19
C VAL A 6 -37.82 -30.02 -13.37
N ILE A 7 -38.76 -29.14 -13.74
CA ILE A 7 -38.49 -27.69 -13.88
C ILE A 7 -38.02 -27.09 -12.55
N VAL A 8 -38.69 -27.41 -11.45
CA VAL A 8 -38.31 -26.91 -10.11
C VAL A 8 -36.92 -27.41 -9.72
N VAL A 9 -36.61 -28.69 -9.94
CA VAL A 9 -35.29 -29.26 -9.63
C VAL A 9 -34.21 -28.57 -10.44
N VAL A 10 -34.41 -28.36 -11.74
CA VAL A 10 -33.46 -27.65 -12.60
C VAL A 10 -33.25 -26.21 -12.12
N LEU A 11 -34.33 -25.49 -11.77
CA LEU A 11 -34.24 -24.14 -11.23
C LEU A 11 -33.42 -24.08 -9.93
N VAL A 12 -33.66 -25.01 -9.01
CA VAL A 12 -32.92 -25.11 -7.75
C VAL A 12 -31.43 -25.40 -8.00
N VAL A 13 -31.11 -26.32 -8.91
CA VAL A 13 -29.71 -26.62 -9.28
C VAL A 13 -29.02 -25.39 -9.86
N VAL A 14 -29.69 -24.64 -10.74
CA VAL A 14 -29.15 -23.39 -11.30
C VAL A 14 -28.92 -22.35 -10.20
N LEU A 15 -29.87 -22.15 -9.29
CA LEU A 15 -29.72 -21.21 -8.18
C LEU A 15 -28.55 -21.56 -7.26
N VAL A 16 -28.40 -22.84 -6.91
CA VAL A 16 -27.26 -23.33 -6.09
C VAL A 16 -25.94 -23.12 -6.84
N ALA A 17 -25.88 -23.43 -8.14
CA ALA A 17 -24.68 -23.22 -8.94
C ALA A 17 -24.27 -21.74 -8.97
N VAL A 18 -25.23 -20.83 -9.20
CA VAL A 18 -24.99 -19.38 -9.19
C VAL A 18 -24.51 -18.91 -7.80
N PHE A 19 -25.11 -19.43 -6.72
CA PHE A 19 -24.69 -19.11 -5.36
C PHE A 19 -23.25 -19.52 -5.08
N VAL A 20 -22.86 -20.75 -5.42
CA VAL A 20 -21.50 -21.25 -5.21
C VAL A 20 -20.48 -20.45 -6.04
N VAL A 21 -20.82 -20.09 -7.28
CA VAL A 21 -19.95 -19.27 -8.13
C VAL A 21 -19.79 -17.85 -7.55
N GLY A 22 -20.90 -17.20 -7.16
CA GLY A 22 -20.88 -15.85 -6.59
C GLY A 22 -20.11 -15.77 -5.29
N PHE A 23 -20.35 -16.71 -4.37
CA PHE A 23 -19.64 -16.81 -3.10
C PHE A 23 -18.12 -16.93 -3.30
N ASN A 24 -17.69 -17.88 -4.14
CA ASN A 24 -16.27 -18.10 -4.41
C ASN A 24 -15.63 -16.91 -5.13
N ARG A 25 -16.37 -16.25 -6.03
CA ARG A 25 -15.88 -15.06 -6.73
C ARG A 25 -15.57 -13.92 -5.77
N LEU A 26 -16.48 -13.60 -4.85
CA LEU A 26 -16.26 -12.55 -3.86
C LEU A 26 -15.13 -12.90 -2.89
N ARG A 27 -15.08 -14.15 -2.40
CA ARG A 27 -14.01 -14.59 -1.50
C ARG A 27 -12.63 -14.53 -2.16
N ARG A 28 -12.51 -14.94 -3.43
CA ARG A 28 -11.25 -14.83 -4.18
C ARG A 28 -10.82 -13.38 -4.36
N ALA A 29 -11.75 -12.49 -4.69
CA ALA A 29 -11.44 -11.06 -4.83
C ALA A 29 -10.99 -10.44 -3.49
N ASP A 30 -11.61 -10.83 -2.39
CA ASP A 30 -11.22 -10.38 -1.05
C ASP A 30 -9.83 -10.87 -0.63
N VAL A 31 -9.52 -12.14 -0.89
CA VAL A 31 -8.18 -12.72 -0.64
C VAL A 31 -7.12 -12.02 -1.51
N LEU A 32 -7.42 -11.75 -2.78
CA LEU A 32 -6.50 -11.04 -3.68
C LEU A 32 -6.18 -9.62 -3.17
N ALA A 33 -7.19 -8.88 -2.71
CA ALA A 33 -6.99 -7.56 -2.13
C ALA A 33 -6.23 -7.63 -0.79
N GLN A 34 -6.39 -8.71 -0.02
CA GLN A 34 -5.59 -9.01 1.18
C GLN A 34 -4.12 -9.23 0.84
N GLU A 35 -3.84 -10.07 -0.15
CA GLU A 35 -2.51 -10.38 -0.63
C GLU A 35 -1.81 -9.14 -1.18
N ALA A 36 -2.52 -8.34 -1.99
CA ALA A 36 -2.00 -7.09 -2.53
C ALA A 36 -1.64 -6.08 -1.42
N LEU A 37 -2.42 -6.02 -0.33
CA LEU A 37 -2.09 -5.20 0.83
C LEU A 37 -0.82 -5.70 1.54
N GLY A 38 -0.64 -7.02 1.63
CA GLY A 38 0.61 -7.60 2.14
C GLY A 38 1.83 -7.22 1.29
N GLY A 39 1.66 -7.02 -0.02
CA GLY A 39 2.70 -6.47 -0.90
C GLY A 39 3.15 -5.06 -0.49
N ILE A 40 2.22 -4.20 -0.09
CA ILE A 40 2.52 -2.87 0.46
C ILE A 40 3.31 -3.01 1.77
N ASP A 41 2.92 -3.94 2.65
CA ASP A 41 3.58 -4.14 3.94
C ASP A 41 5.04 -4.55 3.80
N VAL A 42 5.33 -5.42 2.84
CA VAL A 42 6.69 -5.83 2.51
C VAL A 42 7.53 -4.63 2.07
N GLN A 43 7.03 -3.82 1.13
CA GLN A 43 7.80 -2.71 0.57
C GLN A 43 7.96 -1.55 1.56
N LEU A 44 6.93 -1.25 2.35
CA LEU A 44 7.00 -0.25 3.42
C LEU A 44 8.01 -0.67 4.50
N SER A 45 8.04 -1.95 4.86
CA SER A 45 9.03 -2.51 5.80
C SER A 45 10.44 -2.41 5.22
N ARG A 46 10.63 -2.81 3.96
CA ARG A 46 11.93 -2.74 3.27
C ARG A 46 12.48 -1.32 3.26
N ARG A 47 11.65 -0.32 2.96
CA ARG A 47 12.03 1.09 3.00
C ARG A 47 12.45 1.52 4.40
N ALA A 48 11.69 1.13 5.42
CA ALA A 48 12.01 1.42 6.82
C ALA A 48 13.32 0.72 7.28
N ASP A 49 13.65 -0.44 6.72
CA ASP A 49 14.89 -1.18 7.04
C ASP A 49 16.15 -0.57 6.41
N LEU A 50 16.00 0.24 5.36
CA LEU A 50 17.11 1.01 4.77
C LEU A 50 17.47 2.27 5.58
N VAL A 51 16.53 2.79 6.38
CA VAL A 51 16.72 4.05 7.15
C VAL A 51 17.92 4.00 8.10
N PRO A 52 18.16 2.94 8.90
CA PRO A 52 19.32 2.91 9.80
C PRO A 52 20.65 3.05 9.06
N ASN A 53 20.78 2.45 7.87
CA ASN A 53 21.98 2.54 7.03
C ASN A 53 22.13 3.93 6.41
N LEU A 54 21.01 4.55 5.99
CA LEU A 54 20.99 5.94 5.56
C LEU A 54 21.47 6.87 6.68
N VAL A 55 20.90 6.74 7.88
CA VAL A 55 21.25 7.55 9.04
C VAL A 55 22.70 7.35 9.45
N SER A 56 23.21 6.12 9.48
CA SER A 56 24.61 5.87 9.84
C SER A 56 25.58 6.48 8.84
N THR A 57 25.27 6.39 7.54
CA THR A 57 26.09 6.95 6.46
C THR A 57 26.12 8.48 6.55
N VAL A 58 24.96 9.12 6.69
CA VAL A 58 24.86 10.59 6.75
C VAL A 58 25.46 11.13 8.04
N ARG A 59 25.28 10.45 9.19
CA ARG A 59 25.90 10.83 10.48
C ARG A 59 27.42 10.88 10.43
N GLY A 60 28.06 10.07 9.59
CA GLY A 60 29.51 10.08 9.40
C GLY A 60 30.06 11.42 8.90
N TYR A 61 29.22 12.21 8.22
CA TYR A 61 29.59 13.50 7.61
C TYR A 61 28.86 14.69 8.24
N ALA A 62 27.60 14.50 8.66
CA ALA A 62 26.70 15.55 9.12
C ALA A 62 26.22 15.30 10.57
N ALA A 63 27.15 15.14 11.51
CA ALA A 63 26.83 14.78 12.90
C ALA A 63 25.99 15.83 13.67
N HIS A 64 25.94 17.08 13.19
CA HIS A 64 25.21 18.18 13.84
C HIS A 64 23.70 18.18 13.52
N GLU A 65 23.24 17.37 12.55
CA GLU A 65 21.85 17.34 12.06
C GLU A 65 20.93 16.45 12.91
N LYS A 66 20.95 16.66 14.22
CA LYS A 66 20.25 15.79 15.19
C LYS A 66 18.74 15.75 14.98
N SER A 67 18.11 16.90 14.72
CA SER A 67 16.65 16.99 14.51
C SER A 67 16.21 16.10 13.34
N VAL A 68 16.94 16.17 12.23
CA VAL A 68 16.65 15.38 11.03
C VAL A 68 16.76 13.88 11.30
N PHE A 69 17.80 13.46 12.05
CA PHE A 69 17.94 12.05 12.43
C PHE A 69 16.87 11.55 13.41
N GLU A 70 16.41 12.41 14.32
CA GLU A 70 15.30 12.08 15.24
C GLU A 70 13.99 11.92 14.47
N GLU A 71 13.69 12.84 13.56
CA GLU A 71 12.50 12.83 12.72
C GLU A 71 12.44 11.58 11.82
N VAL A 72 13.53 11.25 11.11
CA VAL A 72 13.56 10.06 10.24
C VAL A 72 13.49 8.76 11.05
N THR A 73 14.06 8.73 12.26
CA THR A 73 13.95 7.55 13.15
C THR A 73 12.53 7.37 13.67
N ALA A 74 11.85 8.47 14.00
CA ALA A 74 10.45 8.45 14.40
C ALA A 74 9.54 8.00 13.24
N ALA A 75 9.78 8.54 12.04
CA ALA A 75 9.05 8.17 10.83
C ALA A 75 9.24 6.69 10.47
N ARG A 76 10.47 6.17 10.54
CA ARG A 76 10.78 4.74 10.40
C ARG A 76 9.94 3.89 11.36
N THR A 77 9.90 4.28 12.63
CA THR A 77 9.18 3.53 13.67
C THR A 77 7.67 3.55 13.42
N ALA A 78 7.13 4.67 12.91
CA ALA A 78 5.74 4.75 12.49
C ALA A 78 5.46 3.82 11.30
N ALA A 79 6.31 3.82 10.27
CA ALA A 79 6.19 2.98 9.09
C ALA A 79 6.23 1.47 9.44
N SER A 80 7.20 1.05 10.26
CA SER A 80 7.33 -0.35 10.69
C SER A 80 6.11 -0.82 11.49
N ARG A 81 5.56 0.04 12.38
CA ARG A 81 4.33 -0.27 13.11
C ARG A 81 3.12 -0.38 12.18
N ALA A 82 2.98 0.55 11.24
CA ALA A 82 1.88 0.52 10.28
C ALA A 82 1.94 -0.70 9.36
N ALA A 83 3.13 -1.10 8.91
CA ALA A 83 3.32 -2.31 8.10
C ALA A 83 2.89 -3.58 8.84
N SER A 84 3.15 -3.66 10.15
CA SER A 84 2.87 -4.85 10.98
C SER A 84 1.38 -5.08 11.33
N GLY A 85 0.47 -4.19 10.92
CA GLY A 85 -0.95 -4.37 11.24
C GLY A 85 -1.81 -3.11 11.23
N GLY A 86 -1.28 -1.97 10.80
CA GLY A 86 -2.07 -0.76 10.61
C GLY A 86 -3.13 -0.91 9.51
N THR A 87 -4.14 -0.06 9.57
CA THR A 87 -5.13 0.14 8.50
C THR A 87 -4.48 0.71 7.24
N VAL A 88 -5.20 0.65 6.11
CA VAL A 88 -4.75 1.21 4.82
C VAL A 88 -4.39 2.70 4.98
N ALA A 89 -5.25 3.46 5.66
CA ALA A 89 -5.01 4.87 5.94
C ALA A 89 -3.78 5.12 6.83
N GLU A 90 -3.58 4.31 7.88
CA GLU A 90 -2.39 4.42 8.73
C GLU A 90 -1.10 4.09 7.98
N LYS A 91 -1.13 3.07 7.11
CA LYS A 91 0.00 2.74 6.22
C LYS A 91 0.32 3.91 5.29
N ALA A 92 -0.67 4.48 4.62
CA ALA A 92 -0.51 5.64 3.74
C ALA A 92 0.05 6.88 4.48
N GLN A 93 -0.45 7.15 5.68
CA GLN A 93 0.04 8.25 6.48
C GLN A 93 1.49 8.03 6.95
N ALA A 94 1.82 6.82 7.40
CA ALA A 94 3.16 6.51 7.89
C ALA A 94 4.19 6.54 6.76
N ASP A 95 3.81 6.06 5.57
CA ASP A 95 4.62 6.10 4.37
C ASP A 95 4.92 7.53 3.91
N ALA A 96 3.90 8.39 3.79
CA ALA A 96 4.11 9.80 3.43
C ALA A 96 5.02 10.55 4.42
N ARG A 97 4.93 10.22 5.72
CA ARG A 97 5.84 10.78 6.75
C ARG A 97 7.27 10.27 6.56
N LEU A 98 7.43 8.99 6.24
CA LEU A 98 8.74 8.40 5.98
C LEU A 98 9.38 8.96 4.71
N GLU A 99 8.61 9.10 3.64
CA GLU A 99 9.03 9.72 2.39
C GLU A 99 9.57 11.13 2.63
N LYS A 100 8.79 11.97 3.32
CA LYS A 100 9.22 13.32 3.67
C LYS A 100 10.51 13.33 4.49
N ALA A 101 10.59 12.51 5.54
CA ALA A 101 11.78 12.49 6.40
C ALA A 101 13.03 11.98 5.65
N VAL A 102 12.87 11.02 4.72
CA VAL A 102 13.96 10.60 3.84
C VAL A 102 14.39 11.74 2.92
N PHE A 103 13.43 12.47 2.33
CA PHE A 103 13.73 13.64 1.51
C PHE A 103 14.52 14.71 2.29
N ASP A 104 14.13 14.99 3.53
CA ASP A 104 14.83 15.95 4.40
C ASP A 104 16.29 15.51 4.67
N VAL A 105 16.53 14.21 4.88
CA VAL A 105 17.89 13.65 5.01
C VAL A 105 18.71 13.81 3.70
N LEU A 106 18.08 13.62 2.54
CA LEU A 106 18.74 13.82 1.25
C LEU A 106 19.07 15.30 1.01
N ALA A 107 18.18 16.21 1.40
CA ALA A 107 18.42 17.64 1.32
C ALA A 107 19.59 18.10 2.20
N VAL A 108 19.76 17.50 3.38
CA VAL A 108 20.95 17.73 4.22
C VAL A 108 22.23 17.38 3.45
N ALA A 109 22.25 16.27 2.70
CA ALA A 109 23.44 15.81 1.99
C ALA A 109 23.91 16.78 0.88
N GLU A 110 23.05 17.66 0.38
CA GLU A 110 23.43 18.71 -0.59
C GLU A 110 24.45 19.70 0.00
N ASN A 111 24.46 19.89 1.32
CA ASN A 111 25.42 20.75 2.01
C ASN A 111 26.79 20.09 2.24
N TYR A 112 26.92 18.79 1.91
CA TYR A 112 28.12 18.00 2.18
C TYR A 112 28.61 17.30 0.90
N PRO A 113 29.48 17.96 0.10
CA PRO A 113 29.94 17.43 -1.18
C PRO A 113 30.59 16.04 -1.10
N ASP A 114 31.36 15.77 -0.05
CA ASP A 114 32.01 14.48 0.16
C ASP A 114 31.00 13.34 0.41
N LEU A 115 29.92 13.63 1.15
CA LEU A 115 28.82 12.68 1.35
C LEU A 115 28.07 12.45 0.04
N LYS A 116 27.78 13.51 -0.71
CA LYS A 116 27.08 13.45 -1.99
C LYS A 116 27.83 12.58 -3.02
N ALA A 117 29.17 12.62 -2.99
CA ALA A 117 30.03 11.80 -3.84
C ALA A 117 30.28 10.39 -3.28
N SER A 118 29.82 10.08 -2.06
CA SER A 118 30.04 8.78 -1.44
C SER A 118 29.30 7.66 -2.17
N ALA A 119 30.02 6.63 -2.62
CA ALA A 119 29.44 5.49 -3.30
C ALA A 119 28.36 4.77 -2.46
N ASN A 120 28.56 4.67 -1.14
CA ASN A 120 27.59 4.06 -0.22
C ASN A 120 26.29 4.88 -0.15
N PHE A 121 26.39 6.21 -0.16
CA PHE A 121 25.23 7.10 -0.12
C PHE A 121 24.44 7.07 -1.43
N LEU A 122 25.14 7.06 -2.57
CA LEU A 122 24.53 6.93 -3.89
C LEU A 122 23.81 5.58 -4.05
N ASP A 123 24.41 4.49 -3.54
CA ASP A 123 23.77 3.17 -3.57
C ASP A 123 22.50 3.12 -2.70
N LEU A 124 22.53 3.73 -1.51
CA LEU A 124 21.35 3.82 -0.64
C LEU A 124 20.22 4.64 -1.29
N GLN A 125 20.55 5.76 -1.95
CA GLN A 125 19.58 6.55 -2.71
C GLN A 125 18.93 5.71 -3.81
N ARG A 126 19.72 4.94 -4.56
CA ARG A 126 19.21 4.03 -5.59
C ARG A 126 18.27 2.98 -5.00
N GLN A 127 18.65 2.32 -3.91
CA GLN A 127 17.80 1.32 -3.25
C GLN A 127 16.49 1.92 -2.70
N LEU A 128 16.53 3.14 -2.17
CA LEU A 128 15.35 3.86 -1.70
C LEU A 128 14.41 4.21 -2.87
N GLY A 129 14.96 4.68 -3.99
CA GLY A 129 14.20 4.94 -5.22
C GLY A 129 13.55 3.67 -5.78
N GLU A 130 14.31 2.58 -5.90
CA GLU A 130 13.78 1.28 -6.33
C GLU A 130 12.66 0.77 -5.41
N THR A 131 12.77 1.03 -4.11
CA THR A 131 11.73 0.64 -3.15
C THR A 131 10.49 1.52 -3.27
N GLU A 132 10.63 2.83 -3.55
CA GLU A 132 9.49 3.71 -3.83
C GLU A 132 8.77 3.28 -5.12
N ASP A 133 9.50 2.95 -6.19
CA ASP A 133 8.89 2.47 -7.44
C ASP A 133 8.09 1.17 -7.20
N GLN A 134 8.66 0.23 -6.44
CA GLN A 134 7.98 -1.02 -6.07
C GLN A 134 6.77 -0.76 -5.18
N LEU A 135 6.87 0.19 -4.25
CA LEU A 135 5.78 0.58 -3.37
C LEU A 135 4.65 1.25 -4.15
N ALA A 136 4.96 2.15 -5.08
CA ALA A 136 3.99 2.77 -5.98
C ALA A 136 3.23 1.72 -6.81
N PHE A 137 3.95 0.74 -7.36
CA PHE A 137 3.31 -0.40 -8.03
C PHE A 137 2.43 -1.22 -7.09
N ALA A 138 2.89 -1.51 -5.87
CA ALA A 138 2.10 -2.25 -4.87
C ALA A 138 0.81 -1.50 -4.48
N ARG A 139 0.89 -0.17 -4.32
CA ARG A 139 -0.28 0.72 -4.07
C ARG A 139 -1.28 0.62 -5.23
N GLN A 140 -0.81 0.70 -6.48
CA GLN A 140 -1.67 0.56 -7.66
C GLN A 140 -2.31 -0.84 -7.72
N TYR A 141 -1.52 -1.89 -7.53
CA TYR A 141 -2.01 -3.28 -7.57
C TYR A 141 -3.07 -3.55 -6.49
N TYR A 142 -2.87 -3.03 -5.28
CA TYR A 142 -3.87 -3.07 -4.22
C TYR A 142 -5.15 -2.32 -4.60
N ASN A 143 -5.02 -1.10 -5.13
CA ASN A 143 -6.17 -0.31 -5.55
C ASN A 143 -6.97 -0.98 -6.66
N ASP A 144 -6.30 -1.62 -7.62
CA ASP A 144 -6.96 -2.41 -8.66
C ASP A 144 -7.71 -3.61 -8.07
N ALA A 145 -7.10 -4.34 -7.13
CA ALA A 145 -7.73 -5.48 -6.46
C ALA A 145 -8.93 -5.05 -5.60
N ALA A 146 -8.77 -4.00 -4.80
CA ALA A 146 -9.84 -3.39 -4.01
C ALA A 146 -10.97 -2.87 -4.91
N GLY A 147 -10.63 -2.20 -6.01
CA GLY A 147 -11.60 -1.69 -6.99
C GLY A 147 -12.43 -2.80 -7.64
N ARG A 148 -11.79 -3.92 -8.04
CA ARG A 148 -12.47 -5.11 -8.57
C ARG A 148 -13.41 -5.73 -7.55
N LEU A 149 -12.98 -5.81 -6.29
CA LEU A 149 -13.81 -6.30 -5.20
C LEU A 149 -15.02 -5.39 -4.97
N ASN A 150 -14.77 -4.09 -4.77
CA ASN A 150 -15.79 -3.07 -4.50
C ASN A 150 -16.81 -2.99 -5.64
N THR A 151 -16.36 -3.08 -6.90
CA THR A 151 -17.23 -3.15 -8.08
C THR A 151 -18.10 -4.39 -8.05
N SER A 152 -17.54 -5.56 -7.70
CA SER A 152 -18.31 -6.80 -7.57
C SER A 152 -19.35 -6.70 -6.44
N LEU A 153 -19.05 -5.99 -5.35
CA LEU A 153 -20.02 -5.75 -4.28
C LEU A 153 -21.17 -4.81 -4.67
N LYS A 154 -20.98 -3.98 -5.72
CA LYS A 154 -21.96 -2.97 -6.17
C LYS A 154 -22.70 -3.37 -7.46
N THR A 155 -22.40 -4.52 -8.06
CA THR A 155 -22.95 -4.94 -9.35
C THR A 155 -23.73 -6.24 -9.26
N ILE A 156 -24.78 -6.35 -10.08
CA ILE A 156 -25.59 -7.58 -10.21
C ILE A 156 -24.83 -8.59 -11.09
N PRO A 157 -24.88 -9.90 -10.79
CA PRO A 157 -25.63 -10.53 -9.69
C PRO A 157 -24.88 -10.56 -8.34
N TRP A 158 -23.62 -10.14 -8.31
CA TRP A 158 -22.68 -10.40 -7.21
C TRP A 158 -23.03 -9.68 -5.89
N MET A 159 -23.64 -8.50 -5.95
CA MET A 159 -24.06 -7.71 -4.79
C MET A 159 -24.89 -8.52 -3.78
N PHE A 160 -25.73 -9.46 -4.23
CA PHE A 160 -26.59 -10.27 -3.35
C PHE A 160 -25.83 -11.30 -2.51
N PHE A 161 -24.57 -11.59 -2.85
CA PHE A 161 -23.75 -12.60 -2.16
C PHE A 161 -22.79 -12.00 -1.13
N ALA A 162 -22.72 -10.67 -1.00
CA ALA A 162 -21.80 -9.97 -0.11
C ALA A 162 -21.97 -10.38 1.37
N GLY A 163 -23.21 -10.38 1.86
CA GLY A 163 -23.56 -10.78 3.23
C GLY A 163 -23.16 -12.23 3.53
N PRO A 164 -23.67 -13.22 2.77
CA PRO A 164 -23.30 -14.63 2.96
C PRO A 164 -21.79 -14.90 2.83
N ALA A 165 -21.09 -14.19 1.93
CA ALA A 165 -19.64 -14.33 1.77
C ALA A 165 -18.83 -13.68 2.90
N GLY A 166 -19.44 -12.84 3.74
CA GLY A 166 -18.75 -12.09 4.79
C GLY A 166 -17.73 -11.09 4.24
N VAL A 167 -17.94 -10.61 3.01
CA VAL A 167 -17.01 -9.71 2.32
C VAL A 167 -17.57 -8.30 2.35
N ARG A 168 -16.70 -7.32 2.61
CA ARG A 168 -17.04 -5.90 2.71
C ARG A 168 -16.19 -5.07 1.76
N GLU A 169 -16.65 -3.85 1.52
CA GLU A 169 -15.90 -2.86 0.75
C GLU A 169 -14.53 -2.62 1.41
N ARG A 170 -13.49 -2.52 0.59
CA ARG A 170 -12.14 -2.17 1.03
C ARG A 170 -11.84 -0.72 0.70
N GLU A 171 -11.15 -0.05 1.61
CA GLU A 171 -10.64 1.30 1.38
C GLU A 171 -9.59 1.29 0.27
N PHE A 172 -9.53 2.36 -0.51
CA PHE A 172 -8.42 2.57 -1.43
C PHE A 172 -7.22 3.13 -0.68
N TYR A 173 -6.03 2.77 -1.13
CA TYR A 173 -4.79 3.42 -0.74
C TYR A 173 -4.70 4.78 -1.43
N THR A 174 -4.96 5.85 -0.69
CA THR A 174 -4.83 7.24 -1.17
C THR A 174 -3.62 7.90 -0.54
N ALA A 175 -2.99 8.83 -1.24
CA ALA A 175 -2.08 9.77 -0.59
C ALA A 175 -2.87 10.60 0.45
N PRO A 176 -2.27 11.02 1.57
CA PRO A 176 -2.92 11.94 2.50
C PRO A 176 -3.35 13.22 1.76
N ALA A 177 -4.46 13.83 2.19
CA ALA A 177 -5.14 14.96 1.54
C ALA A 177 -4.36 16.31 1.41
N GLY A 178 -3.01 16.29 1.43
CA GLY A 178 -2.15 17.46 1.31
C GLY A 178 -1.22 17.47 0.10
N THR A 179 -1.18 16.39 -0.69
CA THR A 179 -0.28 16.24 -1.87
C THR A 179 -0.95 16.61 -3.20
N GLU A 180 -2.24 17.00 -3.17
CA GLU A 180 -3.04 17.29 -4.37
C GLU A 180 -2.91 18.72 -4.91
N LEU A 181 -2.12 19.60 -4.27
CA LEU A 181 -1.85 20.92 -4.86
C LEU A 181 -0.78 20.77 -5.94
N PRO A 182 -1.13 20.86 -7.25
CA PRO A 182 -0.12 20.92 -8.29
C PRO A 182 0.80 22.12 -8.02
N PRO A 183 2.11 22.01 -8.27
CA PRO A 183 3.01 23.15 -8.09
C PRO A 183 2.54 24.28 -8.99
N THR A 184 2.11 25.39 -8.38
CA THR A 184 1.85 26.64 -9.10
C THR A 184 3.19 27.16 -9.60
N VAL A 185 3.54 26.84 -10.84
CA VAL A 185 4.72 27.40 -11.49
C VAL A 185 4.43 28.88 -11.73
N SER A 186 5.05 29.74 -10.94
CA SER A 186 5.14 31.17 -11.24
C SER A 186 6.39 31.40 -12.08
N PHE A 187 6.20 32.02 -13.24
CA PHE A 187 7.29 32.55 -14.07
C PHE A 187 7.71 33.92 -13.56
#